data_AF-A0A6J7MXL4-F1
#
_entry.id   AF-A0A6J7MXL4-F1
#
_cell.length_a   1.000
_cell.length_b   1.000
_cell.length_c   1.000
_cell.angle_alpha   90.00
_cell.angle_beta   90.00
_cell.angle_gamma   90.00
#
_symmetry.space_group_name_H-M   'P 1'
#
loop_
_entity.id
_entity.type
_entity.pdbx_description
1 polymer ?
#
loop_
_entity_poly.entity_id
_entity_poly.type
_entity_poly.pdbx_seq_one_letter_code
_entity_poly.pdbx_strand_id
1 'polypeptide(L)' 'MYCGICVEVCPFDALFWSPEYEYSEPNIASLLHNKDRLGEWFHTVPEVEPLEVGAAPVAKAKK' A
#
# COMPACT_ATOMS: atom_id res chain seq x y z
N MET A 1 2.44 -15.54 5.87
CA MET A 1 3.81 -15.40 5.34
C MET A 1 3.89 -14.04 4.66
N TYR A 2 4.91 -13.23 4.97
CA TYR A 2 5.08 -11.86 4.46
C TYR A 2 6.18 -11.82 3.40
N CYS A 3 5.94 -12.44 2.23
CA CYS A 3 6.95 -12.64 1.18
C CYS A 3 7.11 -11.46 0.21
N GLY A 4 6.21 -10.47 0.22
CA GLY A 4 6.31 -9.26 -0.61
C GLY A 4 5.82 -9.40 -2.04
N ILE A 5 5.52 -10.62 -2.49
CA ILE A 5 5.17 -10.87 -3.90
C ILE A 5 3.95 -10.05 -4.35
N CYS A 6 2.97 -9.81 -3.46
CA CYS A 6 1.77 -9.04 -3.79
C CYS A 6 2.04 -7.55 -4.03
N VAL A 7 3.09 -6.99 -3.42
CA VAL A 7 3.53 -5.61 -3.63
C VAL A 7 4.33 -5.53 -4.94
N GLU A 8 5.32 -6.41 -5.09
CA GLU A 8 6.24 -6.44 -6.24
C GLU A 8 5.54 -6.69 -7.59
N VAL A 9 4.50 -7.54 -7.62
CA VAL A 9 3.82 -7.91 -8.87
C VAL A 9 2.58 -7.05 -9.15
N CYS A 10 2.24 -6.09 -8.29
CA CYS A 10 1.06 -5.26 -8.48
C CYS A 10 1.25 -4.32 -9.68
N PRO A 11 0.45 -4.42 -10.75
CA PRO A 11 0.68 -3.61 -11.96
C PRO A 11 0.24 -2.14 -11.80
N PHE A 12 -0.34 -1.78 -10.65
CA PHE A 12 -0.92 -0.46 -10.38
C PHE A 12 -0.32 0.22 -9.16
N ASP A 13 0.70 -0.38 -8.54
CA ASP A 13 1.24 0.09 -7.26
C ASP A 13 0.14 0.35 -6.23
N ALA A 14 -0.87 -0.54 -6.17
CA ALA A 14 -2.03 -0.35 -5.30
C ALA A 14 -1.80 -0.85 -3.87
N LEU A 15 -0.75 -1.67 -3.65
CA LEU A 15 -0.43 -2.27 -2.35
C LEU A 15 1.00 -1.88 -1.96
N PHE A 16 1.16 -1.52 -0.69
CA PHE A 16 2.45 -1.20 -0.08
C PHE A 16 2.58 -1.90 1.28
N TRP A 17 3.81 -2.03 1.75
CA TRP A 17 4.06 -2.47 3.12
C TRP A 17 3.73 -1.38 4.12
N SER A 18 2.94 -1.73 5.14
CA SER A 18 2.78 -0.87 6.31
C SER A 18 4.09 -0.85 7.11
N PRO A 19 4.52 0.30 7.65
CA PRO A 19 5.63 0.35 8.60
C PRO A 19 5.29 -0.33 9.94
N GLU A 20 4.00 -0.58 10.20
CA GLU A 20 3.56 -1.16 11.46
C GLU A 20 3.73 -2.67 11.48
N TYR A 21 4.41 -3.16 12.52
CA TYR A 21 4.71 -4.59 12.70
C TYR A 21 3.96 -5.21 13.87
N GLU A 22 3.38 -4.41 14.76
CA GLU A 22 2.67 -4.85 15.95
C GLU A 22 1.15 -4.63 15.80
N TYR A 23 0.48 -5.62 15.21
CA TYR A 23 -0.97 -5.67 15.03
C TYR A 23 -1.54 -7.03 15.45
N SER A 24 -0.94 -7.61 16.49
CA SER A 24 -1.37 -8.89 17.06
C SER A 24 -2.75 -8.76 17.70
N GLU A 25 -3.64 -9.70 17.41
CA GLU A 25 -5.01 -9.71 17.90
C GLU A 25 -5.34 -11.04 18.62
N PRO A 26 -6.21 -11.04 19.65
CA PRO A 26 -6.54 -12.24 20.41
C PRO A 26 -7.48 -13.20 19.66
N ASN A 27 -8.10 -12.76 18.56
CA ASN A 27 -9.02 -13.55 17.75
C ASN A 27 -8.53 -13.59 16.29
N ILE A 28 -8.56 -14.79 15.68
CA ILE A 28 -8.19 -15.00 14.27
C ILE A 28 -9.04 -14.15 13.30
N ALA A 29 -10.32 -13.93 13.61
CA ALA A 29 -11.19 -13.12 12.76
C ALA A 29 -10.70 -11.66 12.66
N SER A 30 -10.08 -11.14 13.72
CA SER A 30 -9.52 -9.79 13.74
C SER A 30 -8.23 -9.66 12.91
N LEU A 31 -7.55 -10.77 12.61
CA LEU A 31 -6.37 -10.80 11.73
C LEU A 31 -6.74 -10.80 10.24
N LEU A 32 -8.03 -10.87 9.90
CA LEU A 32 -8.51 -10.79 8.51
C LEU A 32 -8.73 -9.32 8.14
N HIS A 33 -7.78 -8.75 7.40
CA HIS A 33 -7.86 -7.35 6.96
C HIS A 33 -8.58 -7.23 5.62
N ASN A 34 -9.78 -6.65 5.65
CA ASN A 34 -10.53 -6.26 4.46
C ASN A 34 -10.02 -4.92 3.88
N LYS A 35 -10.56 -4.52 2.72
CA LYS A 35 -10.20 -3.26 2.04
C LYS A 35 -10.22 -2.05 2.97
N ASP A 36 -11.28 -1.92 3.78
CA ASP A 36 -11.43 -0.75 4.67
C ASP A 36 -10.32 -0.70 5.73
N ARG A 37 -10.01 -1.86 6.34
CA ARG A 37 -8.94 -1.99 7.32
C ARG A 37 -7.56 -1.71 6.72
N LEU A 38 -7.28 -2.25 5.53
CA LEU A 38 -6.06 -1.93 4.78
C LEU A 38 -6.00 -0.43 4.41
N GLY A 39 -7.17 0.16 4.16
CA GLY A 39 -7.43 1.58 3.92
C GLY A 39 -6.84 2.51 4.97
N GLU A 40 -6.84 2.09 6.22
CA GLU A 40 -6.43 2.91 7.36
C GLU A 40 -4.95 3.32 7.27
N TRP A 41 -4.10 2.51 6.64
CA TRP A 41 -2.66 2.77 6.50
C TRP A 41 -2.27 3.50 5.21
N PHE A 42 -3.20 3.88 4.33
CA PHE A 42 -2.83 4.55 3.07
C PHE A 42 -2.08 5.87 3.27
N HIS A 43 -2.26 6.52 4.41
CA HIS A 43 -1.55 7.76 4.75
C HIS A 43 -0.05 7.56 5.01
N THR A 44 0.40 6.31 5.24
CA THR A 44 1.82 5.98 5.42
C THR A 44 2.52 5.61 4.11
N VAL A 45 1.79 5.59 2.99
CA VAL A 45 2.36 5.26 1.68
C VAL A 45 3.34 6.36 1.25
N PRO A 46 4.58 6.02 0.85
CA PRO A 46 5.54 6.99 0.34
C PRO A 46 5.01 7.75 -0.87
N GLU A 47 5.35 9.03 -0.99
CA GLU A 47 4.98 9.80 -2.17
C GLU A 47 5.79 9.35 -3.39
N VAL A 48 5.13 9.35 -4.56
CA VAL A 48 5.74 8.94 -5.83
C VAL A 48 6.87 9.91 -6.18
N GLU A 49 7.97 9.34 -6.68
CA GLU A 49 9.11 10.11 -7.15
C GLU A 49 8.71 11.11 -8.25
N PRO A 50 9.39 12.27 -8.33
CA PRO A 50 9.10 13.25 -9.35
C PRO A 50 9.37 12.67 -10.74
N LEU A 51 8.57 13.11 -11.71
CA LEU A 51 8.76 12.75 -13.11
C LEU A 51 10.12 13.24 -13.62
N GLU A 52 10.79 12.39 -14.39
CA GLU A 52 12.03 12.72 -15.09
C GLU A 52 11.85 13.89 -16.07
N VAL A 53 12.94 14.62 -16.33
CA VAL A 53 12.92 15.79 -17.21
C VAL A 53 12.52 15.39 -18.63
N GLY A 54 11.42 15.97 -19.12
CA GLY A 54 10.87 15.69 -20.45
C GLY A 54 9.78 14.60 -20.48
N ALA A 55 9.46 13.99 -19.35
CA ALA A 55 8.32 13.06 -19.25
C ALA A 55 6.99 13.82 -19.30
N ALA A 56 6.02 13.28 -20.05
CA ALA A 56 4.66 13.82 -20.06
C ALA A 56 3.95 13.50 -18.74
N PRO A 57 3.17 14.45 -18.16
CA PRO A 57 2.44 14.18 -16.93
C PRO A 57 1.34 13.15 -17.18
N VAL A 58 1.38 12.04 -16.45
CA VAL A 58 0.21 11.18 -16.28
C VAL A 58 -0.77 11.88 -15.33
N ALA A 59 -2.06 11.83 -15.62
CA ALA A 59 -3.07 12.43 -14.76
C ALA A 59 -2.94 11.85 -13.34
N LYS A 60 -2.61 12.70 -12.35
CA LYS A 60 -2.49 12.26 -10.96
C LYS A 60 -3.79 11.57 -10.53
N ALA A 61 -3.68 10.36 -9.98
CA ALA A 61 -4.81 9.72 -9.30
C ALA A 61 -5.28 10.68 -8.20
N LYS A 62 -6.55 11.11 -8.29
CA LYS A 62 -7.16 11.99 -7.28
C LYS A 62 -7.29 11.19 -5.98
N LYS A 63 -6.73 11.76 -4.91
CA LYS A 63 -6.86 11.28 -3.53
C LYS A 63 -8.33 11.24 -3.11
#